data_AF-A0A7W9NLL4-F1
#
_entry.id   AF-A0A7W9NLL4-F1
#
_cell.length_a   1.000
_cell.length_b   1.000
_cell.length_c   1.000
_cell.angle_alpha   90.00
_cell.angle_beta   90.00
_cell.angle_gamma   90.00
#
_symmetry.space_group_name_H-M   'P 1'
#
loop_
_entity.id
_entity.type
_entity.pdbx_description
1 polymer ?
#
loop_
_entity_poly.entity_id
_entity_poly.type
_entity_poly.pdbx_seq_one_letter_code
_entity_poly.pdbx_strand_id
1 'polypeptide(L)'
;MAMDFIETVTLTGPRQYILAAIHHAGRRVRILGVTAHPTHIWVTQAVRNLVMDLEDAGSLARIRFLLRDRDAKYPALIDEILGEVGITTVLTGVRMPRMNAITERWVKTLRAEPLDRVLIWNEPHLRQALREYERLQPAPNPPIARRRSTLTSPAPAP
;
A
#
# COMPACT_ATOMS: atom_id res chain seq x y z
N MET A 1 1.41 7.53 -5.17
CA MET A 1 1.43 6.37 -4.25
C MET A 1 0.47 6.68 -3.11
N ALA A 2 0.02 5.68 -2.36
CA ALA A 2 -0.61 5.91 -1.06
C ALA A 2 0.15 5.14 0.03
N MET A 3 0.10 5.61 1.26
CA MET A 3 0.69 5.00 2.44
C MET A 3 -0.34 4.98 3.56
N ASP A 4 -0.41 3.86 4.29
CA ASP A 4 -1.43 3.66 5.31
C ASP A 4 -0.96 2.66 6.37
N PHE A 5 -1.56 2.75 7.55
CA PHE A 5 -1.38 1.81 8.64
C PHE A 5 -2.48 0.76 8.67
N ILE A 6 -2.08 -0.48 8.90
CA ILE A 6 -3.01 -1.59 9.13
C ILE A 6 -2.75 -2.16 10.50
N GLU A 7 -3.81 -2.33 11.27
CA GLU A 7 -3.76 -2.96 12.58
C GLU A 7 -4.17 -4.43 12.50
N THR A 8 -3.42 -5.29 13.18
CA THR A 8 -3.79 -6.69 13.42
C THR A 8 -3.43 -7.08 14.85
N VAL A 9 -4.04 -8.14 15.37
CA VAL A 9 -3.77 -8.66 16.72
C VAL A 9 -3.17 -10.05 16.58
N THR A 10 -2.07 -10.30 17.30
CA THR A 10 -1.44 -11.62 17.33
C THR A 10 -2.19 -12.55 18.28
N LEU A 11 -2.00 -13.86 18.13
CA LEU A 11 -2.50 -14.87 19.07
C LEU A 11 -2.05 -14.62 20.51
N THR A 12 -0.87 -14.04 20.67
CA THR A 12 -0.32 -13.67 21.98
C THR A 12 -1.01 -12.44 22.60
N GLY A 13 -1.86 -11.73 21.88
CA GLY A 13 -2.62 -10.57 22.36
C GLY A 13 -2.13 -9.18 21.92
N PRO A 14 -0.81 -8.92 21.71
CA PRO A 14 -0.34 -7.63 21.25
C PRO A 14 -0.91 -7.19 19.90
N ARG A 15 -1.28 -5.91 19.82
CA ARG A 15 -1.58 -5.24 18.56
C ARG A 15 -0.28 -4.99 17.79
N GLN A 16 -0.33 -5.26 16.51
CA GLN A 16 0.74 -5.01 15.55
C GLN A 16 0.28 -3.99 14.52
N TYR A 17 1.18 -3.08 14.19
CA TYR A 17 1.00 -2.06 13.17
C TYR A 17 1.86 -2.42 11.98
N ILE A 18 1.22 -2.52 10.82
CA ILE A 18 1.87 -2.75 9.53
C ILE A 18 1.81 -1.42 8.78
N LEU A 19 2.97 -0.87 8.44
CA LEU A 19 3.05 0.27 7.54
C LEU A 19 3.26 -0.24 6.13
N ALA A 20 2.36 0.14 5.22
CA ALA A 20 2.43 -0.29 3.82
C ALA A 20 2.22 0.88 2.89
N ALA A 21 2.80 0.77 1.70
CA ALA A 21 2.66 1.76 0.65
C ALA A 21 2.28 1.09 -0.68
N ILE A 22 1.35 1.69 -1.42
CA ILE A 22 0.75 1.13 -2.64
C ILE A 22 0.93 2.07 -3.83
N HIS A 23 1.46 1.54 -4.92
CA HIS A 23 1.51 2.22 -6.21
C HIS A 23 0.16 2.10 -6.91
N HIS A 24 -0.58 3.21 -7.06
CA HIS A 24 -1.93 3.18 -7.66
C HIS A 24 -1.96 2.62 -9.10
N ALA A 25 -0.98 2.95 -9.93
CA ALA A 25 -0.96 2.52 -11.34
C ALA A 25 -0.75 1.02 -11.51
N GLY A 26 0.14 0.43 -10.69
CA GLY A 26 0.47 -1.00 -10.76
C GLY A 26 -0.23 -1.86 -9.71
N ARG A 27 -0.94 -1.25 -8.75
CA ARG A 27 -1.46 -1.92 -7.53
C ARG A 27 -0.40 -2.75 -6.80
N ARG A 28 0.88 -2.42 -6.99
CA ARG A 28 1.99 -3.04 -6.27
C ARG A 28 2.04 -2.48 -4.87
N VAL A 29 2.09 -3.38 -3.92
CA VAL A 29 2.12 -3.09 -2.49
C VAL A 29 3.52 -3.35 -2.02
N ARG A 30 4.02 -2.44 -1.18
CA ARG A 30 5.28 -2.59 -0.47
C ARG A 30 5.01 -2.55 1.02
N ILE A 31 5.50 -3.55 1.74
CA ILE A 31 5.42 -3.58 3.20
C ILE A 31 6.68 -2.89 3.74
N LEU A 32 6.50 -1.72 4.36
CA LEU A 32 7.63 -0.93 4.88
C LEU A 32 8.12 -1.45 6.22
N GLY A 33 7.22 -2.07 7.00
CA GLY A 33 7.58 -2.74 8.23
C GLY A 33 6.40 -3.15 9.10
N VAL A 34 6.72 -3.87 10.17
CA VAL A 34 5.80 -4.31 11.22
C VAL A 34 6.42 -3.97 12.57
N THR A 35 5.61 -3.42 13.48
CA THR A 35 6.00 -3.14 14.87
C THR A 35 4.79 -3.13 15.79
N ALA A 36 4.98 -3.53 17.05
CA ALA A 36 4.00 -3.26 18.11
C ALA A 36 3.96 -1.77 18.51
N HIS A 37 5.03 -1.02 18.24
CA HIS A 37 5.23 0.35 18.69
C HIS A 37 5.62 1.26 17.52
N PRO A 38 4.63 1.88 16.82
CA PRO A 38 4.87 2.74 15.65
C PRO A 38 5.34 4.13 16.10
N THR A 39 6.52 4.20 16.70
CA THR A 39 7.13 5.46 17.13
C THR A 39 7.50 6.33 15.92
N HIS A 40 7.56 7.64 16.11
CA HIS A 40 7.96 8.56 15.03
C HIS A 40 9.35 8.24 14.45
N ILE A 41 10.29 7.77 15.28
CA ILE A 41 11.62 7.33 14.84
C ILE A 41 11.49 6.13 13.89
N TRP A 42 10.69 5.13 14.28
CA TRP A 42 10.46 3.94 13.46
C TRP A 42 9.78 4.29 12.13
N VAL A 43 8.76 5.16 12.16
CA VAL A 43 8.05 5.60 10.94
C VAL A 43 8.97 6.38 10.01
N THR A 44 9.78 7.29 10.56
CA THR A 44 10.77 8.06 9.80
C THR A 44 11.75 7.12 9.10
N GLN A 45 12.26 6.10 9.80
CA GLN A 45 13.18 5.15 9.20
C GLN A 45 12.52 4.31 8.11
N ALA A 46 11.26 3.89 8.31
CA ALA A 46 10.51 3.16 7.30
C ALA A 46 10.30 3.99 6.02
N VAL A 47 10.08 5.30 6.15
CA VAL A 47 9.96 6.21 5.00
C VAL A 47 11.31 6.43 4.31
N ARG A 48 12.42 6.57 5.06
CA ARG A 48 13.76 6.64 4.46
C ARG A 48 14.10 5.38 3.66
N ASN A 49 13.78 4.22 4.22
CA ASN A 49 13.97 2.94 3.54
C ASN A 49 13.15 2.87 2.25
N LEU A 50 11.89 3.34 2.28
CA LEU A 50 11.07 3.44 1.08
C LEU A 50 11.74 4.33 0.02
N VAL A 51 12.24 5.51 0.40
CA VAL A 51 12.90 6.43 -0.54
C VAL A 51 14.12 5.76 -1.19
N MET A 52 15.04 5.20 -0.38
CA MET A 52 16.21 4.48 -0.89
C MET A 52 15.81 3.36 -1.85
N ASP A 53 14.80 2.57 -1.47
CA ASP A 53 14.33 1.50 -2.32
C ASP A 53 13.70 1.97 -3.64
N LEU A 54 13.07 3.15 -3.66
CA LEU A 54 12.48 3.75 -4.86
C LEU A 54 13.54 4.30 -5.81
N GLU A 55 14.63 4.82 -5.25
CA GLU A 55 15.84 5.26 -5.96
C GLU A 55 16.53 4.06 -6.61
N ASP A 56 16.81 3.01 -5.85
CA ASP A 56 17.44 1.77 -6.33
C ASP A 56 16.63 1.12 -7.46
N ALA A 57 15.30 1.18 -7.37
CA ALA A 57 14.40 0.67 -8.41
C ALA A 57 14.25 1.61 -9.63
N GLY A 58 14.91 2.77 -9.65
CA GLY A 58 14.80 3.78 -10.72
C GLY A 58 13.38 4.34 -10.89
N SER A 59 12.58 4.29 -9.82
CA SER A 59 11.14 4.56 -9.86
C SER A 59 10.75 5.89 -9.20
N LEU A 60 11.68 6.53 -8.49
CA LEU A 60 11.48 7.80 -7.79
C LEU A 60 10.88 8.87 -8.72
N ALA A 61 11.44 9.06 -9.92
CA ALA A 61 10.95 10.03 -10.91
C ALA A 61 9.50 9.80 -11.39
N ARG A 62 8.94 8.61 -11.16
CA ARG A 62 7.56 8.26 -11.55
C ARG A 62 6.55 8.56 -10.43
N ILE A 63 7.00 8.91 -9.23
CA ILE A 63 6.15 9.22 -8.09
C ILE A 63 6.26 10.71 -7.79
N ARG A 64 5.16 11.44 -8.04
CA ARG A 64 5.08 12.88 -7.69
C ARG A 64 4.28 13.15 -6.44
N PHE A 65 3.39 12.22 -6.07
CA PHE A 65 2.45 12.40 -4.97
C PHE A 65 2.41 11.15 -4.08
N LEU A 66 2.37 11.36 -2.77
CA LEU A 66 2.11 10.32 -1.77
C LEU A 66 0.85 10.71 -0.97
N LEU A 67 -0.19 9.90 -1.06
CA LEU A 67 -1.42 10.07 -0.31
C LEU A 67 -1.31 9.35 1.03
N ARG A 68 -1.62 10.01 2.15
CA ARG A 68 -1.76 9.37 3.46
C ARG A 68 -2.92 9.98 4.25
N ASP A 69 -3.35 9.31 5.30
CA ASP A 69 -4.32 9.89 6.22
C ASP A 69 -3.66 10.85 7.23
N ARG A 70 -4.46 11.34 8.19
CA ARG A 70 -4.01 12.27 9.23
C ARG A 70 -3.64 11.56 10.54
N ASP A 71 -3.28 10.27 10.51
CA ASP A 71 -2.92 9.55 11.72
C ASP A 71 -1.72 10.20 12.43
N ALA A 72 -1.82 10.40 13.74
CA ALA A 72 -0.79 11.02 14.58
C ALA A 72 0.52 10.19 14.65
N LYS A 73 0.49 8.94 14.19
CA LYS A 73 1.69 8.10 14.01
C LYS A 73 2.64 8.68 12.96
N TYR A 74 2.17 9.51 12.04
CA TYR A 74 3.00 10.16 11.02
C TYR A 74 3.64 11.45 11.56
N PRO A 75 4.98 11.51 11.76
CA PRO A 75 5.64 12.74 12.14
C PRO A 75 5.75 13.71 10.96
N ALA A 76 5.79 15.02 11.22
CA ALA A 76 5.98 16.04 10.18
C ALA A 76 7.26 15.83 9.36
N LEU A 77 8.30 15.29 9.99
CA LEU A 77 9.60 14.99 9.37
C LEU A 77 9.49 14.10 8.12
N ILE A 78 8.47 13.24 8.00
CA ILE A 78 8.32 12.41 6.79
C ILE A 78 7.98 13.26 5.57
N ASP A 79 7.24 14.36 5.76
CA ASP A 79 6.82 15.22 4.65
C ASP A 79 8.03 16.03 4.14
N GLU A 80 8.97 16.37 5.03
CA GLU A 80 10.27 16.97 4.67
C GLU A 80 11.12 15.99 3.85
N ILE A 81 11.31 14.75 4.33
CA ILE A 81 12.08 13.71 3.64
C ILE A 81 11.51 13.42 2.24
N LEU A 82 10.19 13.31 2.12
CA LEU A 82 9.53 13.09 0.84
C LEU A 82 9.69 14.30 -0.08
N GLY A 83 9.61 15.52 0.47
CA GLY A 83 9.82 16.77 -0.26
C GLY A 83 11.23 16.90 -0.84
N GLU A 84 12.27 16.49 -0.10
CA GLU A 84 13.66 16.49 -0.56
C GLU A 84 13.88 15.68 -1.85
N VAL A 85 13.11 14.60 -2.01
CA VAL A 85 13.15 13.74 -3.21
C VAL A 85 12.06 14.07 -4.24
N GLY A 86 11.40 15.23 -4.09
CA GLY A 86 10.40 15.73 -5.04
C GLY A 86 9.02 15.06 -4.96
N ILE A 87 8.72 14.35 -3.86
CA ILE A 87 7.42 13.74 -3.62
C ILE A 87 6.58 14.67 -2.74
N THR A 88 5.43 15.12 -3.27
CA THR A 88 4.48 15.94 -2.51
C THR A 88 3.54 15.06 -1.69
N THR A 89 3.48 15.25 -0.37
CA THR A 89 2.47 14.61 0.48
C THR A 89 1.09 15.23 0.23
N VAL A 90 0.08 14.38 0.04
CA VAL A 90 -1.33 14.74 -0.02
C VAL A 90 -2.04 14.06 1.15
N LEU A 91 -2.82 14.80 1.91
CA LEU A 91 -3.62 14.24 3.01
C LEU A 91 -5.02 13.87 2.51
N THR A 92 -5.51 12.68 2.85
CA THR A 92 -6.92 12.31 2.58
C THR A 92 -7.84 13.28 3.29
N GLY A 93 -8.96 13.67 2.67
CA GLY A 93 -9.98 14.50 3.32
C GLY A 93 -10.53 13.86 4.60
N VAL A 94 -10.88 14.68 5.59
CA VAL A 94 -11.49 14.18 6.84
C VAL A 94 -12.81 13.49 6.47
N ARG A 95 -12.97 12.22 6.87
CA ARG A 95 -14.16 11.39 6.53
C ARG A 95 -14.37 11.19 5.03
N MET A 96 -13.29 11.12 4.25
CA MET A 96 -13.34 10.81 2.81
C MET A 96 -12.68 9.46 2.48
N PRO A 97 -13.26 8.32 2.91
CA PRO A 97 -12.70 6.99 2.67
C PRO A 97 -12.50 6.68 1.18
N ARG A 98 -13.31 7.30 0.30
CA ARG A 98 -13.16 7.19 -1.16
C ARG A 98 -11.79 7.64 -1.67
N MET A 99 -11.13 8.60 -1.03
CA MET A 99 -9.78 9.01 -1.43
C MET A 99 -8.76 7.89 -1.23
N ASN A 100 -8.99 7.01 -0.25
CA ASN A 100 -8.12 5.89 0.08
C ASN A 100 -8.67 4.53 -0.44
N ALA A 101 -9.67 4.53 -1.32
CA ALA A 101 -10.41 3.33 -1.71
C ALA A 101 -9.54 2.21 -2.31
N ILE A 102 -8.43 2.56 -2.98
CA ILE A 102 -7.48 1.59 -3.52
C ILE A 102 -6.76 0.87 -2.38
N THR A 103 -6.28 1.62 -1.40
CA THR A 103 -5.63 1.07 -0.21
C THR A 103 -6.63 0.28 0.62
N GLU A 104 -7.81 0.83 0.92
CA GLU A 104 -8.87 0.13 1.67
C GLU A 104 -9.25 -1.22 1.03
N ARG A 105 -9.37 -1.26 -0.31
CA ARG A 105 -9.65 -2.49 -1.04
C ARG A 105 -8.50 -3.49 -0.88
N TRP A 106 -7.26 -3.02 -0.99
CA TRP A 106 -6.10 -3.87 -0.75
C TRP A 106 -6.05 -4.39 0.69
N VAL A 107 -6.30 -3.54 1.70
CA VAL A 107 -6.35 -3.95 3.11
C VAL A 107 -7.40 -5.04 3.31
N LYS A 108 -8.57 -4.93 2.67
CA LYS A 108 -9.59 -5.99 2.70
C LYS A 108 -9.08 -7.30 2.10
N THR A 109 -8.36 -7.25 0.98
CA THR A 109 -7.72 -8.44 0.38
C THR A 109 -6.65 -9.03 1.31
N LEU A 110 -5.80 -8.19 1.89
CA LEU A 110 -4.78 -8.61 2.86
C LEU A 110 -5.41 -9.29 4.09
N ARG A 111 -6.57 -8.79 4.55
CA ARG A 111 -7.31 -9.43 5.63
C ARG A 111 -7.85 -10.79 5.18
N ALA A 112 -8.58 -10.85 4.07
CA ALA A 112 -9.25 -12.07 3.61
C ALA A 112 -8.31 -13.21 3.11
N GLU A 113 -7.09 -12.90 2.70
CA GLU A 113 -6.16 -13.89 2.14
C GLU A 113 -5.09 -14.33 3.15
N PRO A 114 -4.03 -13.56 3.47
CA PRO A 114 -3.00 -14.01 4.40
C PRO A 114 -3.38 -13.87 5.89
N LEU A 115 -4.03 -12.78 6.32
CA LEU A 115 -4.25 -12.54 7.75
C LEU A 115 -5.40 -13.38 8.35
N ASP A 116 -6.43 -13.71 7.57
CA ASP A 116 -7.55 -14.55 8.04
C ASP A 116 -7.25 -16.05 7.89
N ARG A 117 -6.30 -16.45 7.03
CA ARG A 117 -5.94 -17.87 6.82
C ARG A 117 -4.75 -18.35 7.65
N VAL A 118 -3.98 -17.44 8.23
CA VAL A 118 -2.79 -17.75 9.04
C VAL A 118 -2.95 -17.15 10.42
N LEU A 119 -2.95 -17.99 11.45
CA LEU A 119 -2.94 -17.52 12.83
C LEU A 119 -1.59 -16.85 13.13
N ILE A 120 -1.61 -15.53 13.28
CA ILE A 120 -0.41 -14.73 13.51
C ILE A 120 0.08 -14.89 14.94
N TRP A 121 1.07 -15.75 15.15
CA TRP A 121 1.64 -16.04 16.48
C TRP A 121 2.31 -14.84 17.16
N ASN A 122 3.21 -14.16 16.45
CA ASN A 122 3.99 -13.02 16.96
C ASN A 122 4.45 -12.10 15.82
N GLU A 123 5.14 -11.00 16.16
CA GLU A 123 5.64 -10.03 15.19
C GLU A 123 6.62 -10.63 14.14
N PRO A 124 7.62 -11.47 14.51
CA PRO A 124 8.45 -12.17 13.52
C PRO A 124 7.65 -13.01 12.53
N HIS A 125 6.66 -13.78 13.01
CA HIS A 125 5.81 -14.59 12.16
C HIS A 125 4.96 -13.72 11.21
N LEU A 126 4.41 -12.61 11.71
CA LEU A 126 3.69 -11.63 10.87
C LEU A 126 4.59 -11.08 9.76
N ARG A 127 5.82 -10.69 10.10
CA ARG A 127 6.79 -10.16 9.15
C ARG A 127 7.12 -11.19 8.07
N GLN A 128 7.29 -12.46 8.44
CA GLN A 128 7.54 -13.53 7.48
C GLN A 128 6.33 -13.76 6.55
N ALA A 129 5.12 -13.85 7.11
CA ALA A 129 3.90 -14.02 6.31
C ALA A 129 3.69 -12.87 5.31
N LEU A 130 3.99 -11.63 5.71
CA LEU A 130 3.89 -10.46 4.84
C LEU A 130 4.95 -10.41 3.74
N ARG A 131 6.18 -10.85 4.02
CA ARG A 131 7.24 -11.00 2.99
C ARG A 131 6.84 -12.03 1.93
N GLU A 132 6.26 -13.15 2.38
CA GLU A 132 5.75 -14.17 1.47
C GLU A 132 4.60 -13.64 0.61
N TYR A 133 3.67 -12.89 1.21
CA TYR A 133 2.60 -12.22 0.48
C TYR A 133 3.13 -11.26 -0.59
N GLU A 134 4.12 -10.42 -0.27
CA GLU A 134 4.73 -9.49 -1.21
C GLU A 134 5.41 -10.22 -2.37
N ARG A 135 6.11 -11.33 -2.10
CA ARG A 135 6.75 -12.17 -3.11
C ARG A 135 5.75 -12.82 -4.07
N LEU A 136 4.61 -13.26 -3.55
CA LEU A 136 3.57 -13.94 -4.31
C LEU A 136 2.63 -12.98 -5.06
N GLN A 137 2.76 -11.67 -4.85
CA GLN A 137 1.90 -10.70 -5.52
C GLN A 137 2.13 -10.79 -7.04
N PRO A 138 1.10 -11.18 -7.82
CA PRO A 138 1.26 -11.32 -9.26
C PRO A 138 1.61 -9.96 -9.88
N ALA A 139 2.38 -9.98 -10.96
CA ALA A 139 2.65 -8.77 -11.73
C ALA A 139 1.33 -8.06 -12.09
N PRO A 140 1.32 -6.72 -12.15
CA PRO A 140 0.08 -5.98 -12.43
C PRO A 140 -0.56 -6.52 -13.69
N ASN A 141 -1.79 -7.03 -13.61
CA ASN A 141 -2.54 -7.38 -14.81
C ASN A 141 -2.64 -6.11 -15.67
N PRO A 142 -2.34 -6.18 -16.98
CA PRO A 142 -2.60 -5.04 -17.86
C PRO A 142 -4.08 -4.65 -17.72
N PRO A 143 -4.40 -3.34 -17.78
CA PRO A 143 -5.78 -2.90 -17.69
C PRO A 143 -6.61 -3.71 -18.69
N ILE A 144 -7.67 -4.36 -18.18
CA ILE A 144 -8.56 -5.18 -18.99
C ILE A 144 -9.02 -4.30 -20.15
N ALA A 145 -8.48 -4.55 -21.35
CA ALA A 145 -9.00 -3.96 -22.56
C ALA A 145 -10.44 -4.46 -22.64
N ARG A 146 -11.38 -3.58 -22.31
CA ARG A 146 -12.80 -3.83 -22.39
C ARG A 146 -13.06 -4.09 -23.88
N ARG A 147 -13.02 -5.37 -24.30
CA ARG A 147 -13.45 -5.80 -25.63
C ARG A 147 -14.87 -5.28 -25.77
N ARG A 148 -15.04 -4.14 -26.44
CA ARG A 148 -16.33 -3.78 -26.99
C ARG A 148 -16.58 -4.85 -28.03
N SER A 149 -17.45 -5.80 -27.72
CA SER A 149 -18.09 -6.62 -28.72
C SER A 149 -18.81 -5.63 -29.63
N THR A 150 -18.22 -5.28 -30.76
CA THR A 150 -18.96 -4.66 -31.85
C THR A 150 -19.92 -5.74 -32.33
N LEU A 151 -21.17 -5.69 -31.84
CA LEU A 151 -22.26 -6.37 -32.49
C LEU A 151 -22.44 -5.68 -33.84
N THR A 152 -21.76 -6.20 -34.86
CA THR A 152 -22.05 -5.86 -36.25
C THR A 152 -23.44 -6.42 -36.54
N SER A 153 -24.44 -5.55 -36.59
CA SER A 153 -25.74 -5.91 -37.17
C SER A 153 -25.53 -6.23 -38.65
N PRO A 154 -26.04 -7.36 -39.17
CA PRO A 154 -25.94 -7.63 -40.60
C PRO A 154 -26.75 -6.59 -41.37
N ALA A 155 -26.17 -6.07 -42.45
CA ALA A 155 -26.83 -5.17 -43.39
C ALA A 155 -28.00 -5.90 -44.08
N PRO A 156 -29.08 -5.19 -44.46
CA PRO A 156 -30.17 -5.82 -45.21
C PRO A 156 -29.69 -6.22 -46.60
N ALA A 157 -30.03 -7.44 -47.01
CA ALA A 157 -29.79 -7.97 -48.36
C ALA A 157 -30.61 -7.17 -49.41
N PRO A 158 -30.15 -7.13 -50.67
CA PRO A 158 -30.70 -6.25 -51.72
C PRO A 158 -32.14 -6.54 -52.10
#